data_AF-A0A8J8EDL8-F1
#
_entry.id   AF-A0A8J8EDL8-F1
#
_cell.length_a   1.000
_cell.length_b   1.000
_cell.length_c   1.000
_cell.angle_alpha   90.00
_cell.angle_beta   90.00
_cell.angle_gamma   90.00
#
_symmetry.space_group_name_H-M   'P 1'
#
loop_
_entity.id
_entity.type
_entity.pdbx_description
1 polymer ?
#
loop_
_entity_poly.entity_id
_entity_poly.type
_entity_poly.pdbx_seq_one_letter_code
_entity_poly.pdbx_strand_id
1 'polypeptide(L)'
;MEGKKALILAVAPFVIFIILGSIFVGTYYRETSLAREQVSAMDELEGIGEENVPWGGLCNIVNIYVTVRDREDAARLEEFLRDGGIGVSVSRHGEGFISMTGRVALRDVEGIVEKSRENGWVAVYHNNSDFCTRTVSELERENRIISAHLDKLSPESREVLTGIMERNRRNIEEIESEMRLWADLNIMVDSGPASTPESFHDLSGFLATWGVVLGMVFLLHGIFKRR
;
A
#
# COMPACT_ATOMS: atom_id res chain seq x y z
N MET A 1 -28.33 57.16 -8.19
CA MET A 1 -27.73 55.89 -8.65
C MET A 1 -26.24 55.76 -8.30
N GLU A 2 -25.49 56.87 -8.17
CA GLU A 2 -24.05 56.87 -7.89
C GLU A 2 -23.66 56.37 -6.49
N GLY A 3 -24.44 56.71 -5.45
CA GLY A 3 -24.20 56.22 -4.08
C GLY A 3 -24.29 54.70 -3.92
N LYS A 4 -25.19 54.03 -4.66
CA LYS A 4 -25.27 52.55 -4.68
C LYS A 4 -24.06 51.93 -5.38
N LYS A 5 -23.56 52.55 -6.46
CA LYS A 5 -22.34 52.09 -7.16
C LYS A 5 -21.08 52.26 -6.30
N ALA A 6 -20.99 53.34 -5.52
CA ALA A 6 -19.89 53.57 -4.59
C ALA A 6 -19.88 52.58 -3.42
N LEU A 7 -21.07 52.26 -2.87
CA LEU A 7 -21.22 51.25 -1.82
C LEU A 7 -20.84 49.84 -2.30
N ILE A 8 -21.29 49.44 -3.50
CA ILE A 8 -20.94 48.15 -4.11
C ILE A 8 -19.42 48.05 -4.33
N LEU A 9 -18.78 49.13 -4.79
CA LEU A 9 -17.33 49.17 -4.98
C LEU A 9 -16.54 49.09 -3.66
N ALA A 10 -17.07 49.64 -2.57
CA ALA A 10 -16.43 49.58 -1.25
C ALA A 10 -16.56 48.20 -0.59
N VAL A 11 -17.66 47.48 -0.86
CA VAL A 11 -17.95 46.17 -0.28
C VAL A 11 -17.35 45.02 -1.10
N ALA A 12 -17.16 45.19 -2.40
CA ALA A 12 -16.66 44.14 -3.29
C ALA A 12 -15.30 43.52 -2.86
N PRO A 13 -14.28 44.28 -2.41
CA PRO A 13 -13.04 43.69 -1.90
C PRO A 13 -13.27 42.77 -0.69
N PHE A 14 -14.13 43.18 0.25
CA PHE A 14 -14.47 42.37 1.41
C PHE A 14 -15.16 41.06 0.99
N VAL A 15 -16.09 41.13 0.04
CA VAL A 15 -16.77 39.93 -0.50
C VAL A 15 -15.77 39.01 -1.19
N ILE A 16 -14.82 39.55 -1.96
CA ILE A 16 -13.77 38.76 -2.63
C ILE A 16 -12.87 38.06 -1.60
N PHE A 17 -12.44 38.76 -0.55
CA PHE A 17 -11.65 38.15 0.53
C PHE A 17 -12.43 37.07 1.28
N ILE A 18 -13.73 37.27 1.53
CA ILE A 18 -14.59 36.25 2.13
C ILE A 18 -14.64 35.02 1.21
N ILE A 19 -14.83 35.18 -0.09
CA ILE A 19 -14.88 34.06 -1.05
C ILE A 19 -13.53 33.30 -1.07
N LEU A 20 -12.40 34.00 -1.17
CA LEU A 20 -11.07 33.38 -1.17
C LEU A 20 -10.78 32.66 0.15
N GLY A 21 -11.15 33.25 1.28
CA GLY A 21 -11.03 32.63 2.60
C GLY A 21 -11.92 31.39 2.74
N SER A 22 -13.15 31.44 2.25
CA SER A 22 -14.06 30.28 2.22
C SER A 22 -13.52 29.13 1.36
N ILE A 23 -12.87 29.43 0.24
CA ILE A 23 -12.20 28.41 -0.59
C ILE A 23 -11.07 27.75 0.20
N PHE A 24 -10.21 28.54 0.86
CA PHE A 24 -9.12 27.99 1.67
C PHE A 24 -9.63 27.10 2.80
N VAL A 25 -10.59 27.60 3.59
CA VAL A 25 -11.18 26.85 4.72
C VAL A 25 -11.89 25.59 4.22
N GLY A 26 -12.64 25.68 3.12
CA GLY A 26 -13.34 24.56 2.52
C GLY A 26 -12.38 23.46 2.06
N THR A 27 -11.31 23.81 1.35
CA THR A 27 -10.29 22.85 0.90
C THR A 27 -9.54 22.26 2.10
N TYR A 28 -9.13 23.09 3.06
CA TYR A 28 -8.46 22.62 4.28
C TYR A 28 -9.31 21.60 5.05
N TYR A 29 -10.59 21.93 5.27
CA TYR A 29 -11.49 21.04 5.99
C TYR A 29 -11.73 19.73 5.24
N ARG A 30 -11.91 19.79 3.91
CA ARG A 30 -12.09 18.60 3.07
C ARG A 30 -10.88 17.67 3.14
N GLU A 31 -9.68 18.20 2.90
CA GLU A 31 -8.44 17.40 2.88
C GLU A 31 -8.14 16.80 4.26
N THR A 32 -8.30 17.58 5.34
CA THR A 32 -8.11 17.05 6.70
C THR A 32 -9.15 16.02 7.09
N SER A 33 -10.39 16.12 6.58
CA SER A 33 -11.41 15.09 6.77
C SER A 33 -11.05 13.80 6.03
N LEU A 34 -10.62 13.90 4.77
CA LEU A 34 -10.20 12.74 3.98
C LEU A 34 -8.99 12.03 4.61
N ALA A 35 -8.00 12.78 5.07
CA ALA A 35 -6.84 12.21 5.75
C ALA A 35 -7.23 11.43 7.01
N ARG A 36 -8.19 11.94 7.81
CA ARG A 36 -8.71 11.20 8.98
C ARG A 36 -9.45 9.94 8.58
N GLU A 37 -10.21 9.97 7.49
CA GLU A 37 -10.94 8.82 6.99
C GLU A 37 -9.99 7.72 6.50
N GLN A 38 -8.94 8.10 5.79
CA GLN A 38 -7.85 7.21 5.36
C GLN A 38 -7.13 6.57 6.55
N VAL A 39 -6.74 7.35 7.55
CA VAL A 39 -6.09 6.83 8.76
C VAL A 39 -7.02 5.85 9.47
N SER A 40 -8.30 6.18 9.62
CA SER A 40 -9.26 5.29 10.25
C SER A 40 -9.48 3.99 9.47
N ALA A 41 -9.49 4.05 8.14
CA ALA A 41 -9.61 2.86 7.29
C ALA A 41 -8.37 1.96 7.44
N MET A 42 -7.18 2.56 7.52
CA MET A 42 -5.94 1.83 7.80
C MET A 42 -5.93 1.21 9.20
N ASP A 43 -6.42 1.93 10.21
CA ASP A 43 -6.55 1.41 11.58
C ASP A 43 -7.49 0.18 11.63
N GLU A 44 -8.59 0.21 10.87
CA GLU A 44 -9.50 -0.94 10.73
C GLU A 44 -8.80 -2.14 10.09
N LEU A 45 -8.05 -1.92 9.01
CA LEU A 45 -7.29 -2.97 8.33
C LEU A 45 -6.16 -3.55 9.18
N GLU A 46 -5.51 -2.73 10.01
CA GLU A 46 -4.51 -3.20 10.98
C GLU A 46 -5.12 -4.17 12.00
N GLY A 47 -6.36 -3.93 12.40
CA GLY A 47 -7.09 -4.78 13.35
C GLY A 47 -7.51 -6.16 12.83
N ILE A 48 -7.44 -6.41 11.51
CA ILE A 48 -7.78 -7.70 10.90
C ILE A 48 -6.65 -8.73 11.08
N GLY A 49 -5.44 -8.28 11.40
CA GLY A 49 -4.26 -9.14 11.45
C GLY A 49 -4.40 -10.33 12.39
N GLU A 50 -4.07 -11.51 11.88
CA GLU A 50 -4.00 -12.74 12.67
C GLU A 50 -2.55 -13.02 13.11
N GLU A 51 -2.39 -13.56 14.32
CA GLU A 51 -1.10 -14.05 14.78
C GLU A 51 -0.79 -15.43 14.19
N ASN A 52 0.48 -15.68 13.84
CA ASN A 52 0.99 -16.96 13.34
C ASN A 52 0.40 -17.42 11.99
N VAL A 53 0.11 -16.47 11.09
CA VAL A 53 -0.30 -16.81 9.73
C VAL A 53 0.78 -17.63 9.03
N PRO A 54 0.44 -18.78 8.43
CA PRO A 54 1.41 -19.58 7.68
C PRO A 54 2.03 -18.73 6.58
N TRP A 55 3.36 -18.64 6.56
CA TRP A 55 4.10 -18.23 5.37
C TRP A 55 4.50 -19.47 4.58
N GLY A 56 4.46 -19.37 3.26
CA GLY A 56 5.18 -20.29 2.39
C GLY A 56 6.51 -19.68 1.97
N GLY A 57 7.14 -20.33 1.01
CA GLY A 57 8.38 -19.90 0.40
C GLY A 57 8.21 -19.39 -1.02
N LEU A 58 9.32 -18.86 -1.51
CA LEU A 58 9.45 -17.95 -2.66
C LEU A 58 9.09 -18.54 -4.04
N CYS A 59 8.59 -19.77 -4.09
CA CYS A 59 8.35 -20.50 -5.34
C CYS A 59 7.13 -19.99 -6.11
N ASN A 60 6.07 -19.61 -5.41
CA ASN A 60 4.85 -19.11 -6.00
C ASN A 60 4.44 -17.87 -5.21
N ILE A 61 4.32 -16.72 -5.88
CA ILE A 61 4.07 -15.44 -5.21
C ILE A 61 2.92 -14.73 -5.90
N VAL A 62 1.92 -14.33 -5.12
CA VAL A 62 0.80 -13.47 -5.53
C VAL A 62 0.99 -12.12 -4.86
N ASN A 63 1.15 -11.08 -5.68
CA ASN A 63 1.23 -9.70 -5.20
C ASN A 63 -0.05 -8.97 -5.59
N ILE A 64 -0.73 -8.37 -4.62
CA ILE A 64 -1.91 -7.53 -4.81
C ILE A 64 -1.59 -6.12 -4.33
N TYR A 65 -1.86 -5.12 -5.16
CA TYR A 65 -1.74 -3.71 -4.81
C TYR A 65 -3.13 -3.10 -4.69
N VAL A 66 -3.42 -2.60 -3.49
CA VAL A 66 -4.73 -2.06 -3.12
C VAL A 66 -4.56 -0.60 -2.74
N THR A 67 -5.46 0.24 -3.24
CA THR A 67 -5.60 1.62 -2.76
C THR A 67 -6.84 1.74 -1.90
N VAL A 68 -6.69 2.29 -0.69
CA VAL A 68 -7.78 2.46 0.28
C VAL A 68 -7.96 3.93 0.61
N ARG A 69 -9.06 4.52 0.17
CA ARG A 69 -9.34 5.95 0.35
C ARG A 69 -10.28 6.24 1.50
N ASP A 70 -11.11 5.26 1.83
CA ASP A 70 -12.15 5.35 2.84
C ASP A 70 -12.43 3.99 3.48
N ARG A 71 -13.37 3.97 4.42
CA ARG A 71 -13.77 2.75 5.13
C ARG A 71 -14.49 1.74 4.24
N GLU A 72 -15.14 2.19 3.17
CA GLU A 72 -15.81 1.28 2.25
C GLU A 72 -14.77 0.46 1.48
N ASP A 73 -13.69 1.10 1.03
CA ASP A 73 -12.55 0.42 0.41
C ASP A 73 -11.92 -0.61 1.36
N ALA A 74 -11.74 -0.26 2.64
CA ALA A 74 -11.23 -1.18 3.66
C ALA A 74 -12.18 -2.38 3.88
N ALA A 75 -13.48 -2.13 4.01
CA ALA A 75 -14.48 -3.17 4.18
C ALA A 75 -14.53 -4.12 2.97
N ARG A 76 -14.34 -3.63 1.75
CA ARG A 76 -14.24 -4.48 0.54
C ARG A 76 -13.01 -5.39 0.58
N LEU A 77 -11.87 -4.90 1.08
CA LEU A 77 -10.68 -5.73 1.26
C LEU A 77 -10.89 -6.79 2.35
N GLU A 78 -11.52 -6.43 3.47
CA GLU A 78 -11.89 -7.37 4.52
C GLU A 78 -12.84 -8.47 3.99
N GLU A 79 -13.88 -8.10 3.25
CA GLU A 79 -14.81 -9.05 2.66
C GLU A 79 -14.12 -9.98 1.65
N PHE A 80 -13.21 -9.44 0.83
CA PHE A 80 -12.40 -10.24 -0.08
C PHE A 80 -11.58 -11.31 0.66
N LEU A 81 -10.90 -10.93 1.75
CA LEU A 81 -10.11 -11.85 2.58
C LEU A 81 -11.00 -12.92 3.22
N ARG A 82 -12.14 -12.51 3.79
CA ARG A 82 -13.09 -13.39 4.46
C ARG A 82 -13.71 -14.40 3.51
N ASP A 83 -14.18 -13.95 2.34
CA ASP A 83 -14.76 -14.82 1.31
C ASP A 83 -13.75 -15.85 0.78
N GLY A 84 -12.48 -15.44 0.67
CA GLY A 84 -11.39 -16.31 0.26
C GLY A 84 -10.90 -17.25 1.37
N GLY A 85 -11.37 -17.08 2.61
CA GLY A 85 -10.82 -17.79 3.78
C GLY A 85 -9.32 -17.51 3.98
N ILE A 86 -8.87 -16.30 3.65
CA ILE A 86 -7.46 -15.91 3.65
C ILE A 86 -7.12 -15.26 4.99
N GLY A 87 -6.34 -15.96 5.81
CA GLY A 87 -5.69 -15.37 6.97
C GLY A 87 -4.48 -14.54 6.54
N VAL A 88 -4.32 -13.34 7.10
CA VAL A 88 -3.18 -12.45 6.83
C VAL A 88 -2.57 -11.91 8.12
N SER A 89 -1.23 -11.89 8.16
CA SER A 89 -0.47 -11.11 9.13
C SER A 89 -0.34 -9.69 8.59
N VAL A 90 -0.57 -8.70 9.44
CA VAL A 90 -0.61 -7.29 9.04
C VAL A 90 0.56 -6.55 9.69
N SER A 91 1.24 -5.70 8.92
CA SER A 91 2.33 -4.86 9.40
C SER A 91 2.18 -3.46 8.83
N ARG A 92 2.15 -2.46 9.72
CA ARG A 92 1.99 -1.06 9.37
C ARG A 92 3.33 -0.36 9.20
N HIS A 93 3.49 0.38 8.10
CA HIS A 93 4.68 1.19 7.82
C HIS A 93 4.30 2.66 7.66
N GLY A 94 4.07 3.32 8.80
CA GLY A 94 3.58 4.70 8.84
C GLY A 94 2.06 4.81 8.71
N GLU A 95 1.56 6.03 8.49
CA GLU A 95 0.12 6.29 8.52
C GLU A 95 -0.63 5.79 7.29
N GLY A 96 0.04 5.74 6.13
CA GLY A 96 -0.60 5.49 4.83
C GLY A 96 -0.19 4.22 4.10
N PHE A 97 0.55 3.31 4.75
CA PHE A 97 0.94 2.05 4.12
C PHE A 97 0.86 0.87 5.08
N ILE A 98 0.24 -0.21 4.60
CA ILE A 98 0.12 -1.49 5.29
C ILE A 98 0.58 -2.60 4.33
N SER A 99 1.42 -3.51 4.84
CA SER A 99 1.71 -4.78 4.19
C SER A 99 0.95 -5.89 4.90
N MET A 100 0.17 -6.67 4.15
CA MET A 100 -0.47 -7.88 4.64
C MET A 100 0.16 -9.08 3.97
N THR A 101 0.51 -10.10 4.74
CA THR A 101 1.15 -11.31 4.21
C THR A 101 0.41 -12.55 4.67
N GLY A 102 0.10 -13.44 3.74
CA GLY A 102 -0.59 -14.69 4.02
C GLY A 102 -0.22 -15.77 3.01
N ARG A 103 -1.05 -16.80 2.96
CA ARG A 103 -0.83 -17.96 2.09
C ARG A 103 -2.14 -18.43 1.50
N VAL A 104 -2.09 -18.83 0.23
CA VAL A 104 -3.25 -19.33 -0.49
C VAL A 104 -2.91 -20.62 -1.22
N ALA A 105 -3.90 -21.49 -1.43
CA ALA A 105 -3.65 -22.72 -2.16
C ALA A 105 -3.40 -22.40 -3.64
N LEU A 106 -2.45 -23.11 -4.26
CA LEU A 106 -2.03 -22.83 -5.64
C LEU A 106 -3.21 -22.94 -6.63
N ARG A 107 -4.15 -23.85 -6.36
CA ARG A 107 -5.37 -24.05 -7.17
C ARG A 107 -6.33 -22.84 -7.15
N ASP A 108 -6.25 -22.01 -6.12
CA ASP A 108 -7.17 -20.89 -5.90
C ASP A 108 -6.56 -19.55 -6.39
N VAL A 109 -5.28 -19.54 -6.78
CA VAL A 109 -4.53 -18.35 -7.23
C VAL A 109 -5.21 -17.63 -8.40
N GLU A 110 -5.66 -18.38 -9.42
CA GLU A 110 -6.28 -17.78 -10.60
C GLU A 110 -7.56 -17.02 -10.23
N GLY A 111 -8.41 -17.63 -9.39
CA GLY A 111 -9.63 -17.00 -8.90
C GLY A 111 -9.37 -15.78 -8.02
N ILE A 112 -8.33 -15.81 -7.18
CA ILE A 112 -7.89 -14.67 -6.36
C ILE A 112 -7.44 -13.52 -7.26
N VAL A 113 -6.63 -13.79 -8.28
CA VAL A 113 -6.14 -12.77 -9.22
C VAL A 113 -7.29 -12.17 -10.03
N GLU A 114 -8.24 -12.99 -10.48
CA GLU A 114 -9.42 -12.53 -11.21
C GLU A 114 -10.33 -11.66 -10.33
N LYS A 115 -10.71 -12.15 -9.15
CA LYS A 115 -11.53 -11.38 -8.18
C LYS A 115 -10.85 -10.08 -7.76
N SER A 116 -9.52 -10.06 -7.65
CA SER A 116 -8.78 -8.83 -7.38
C SER A 116 -8.92 -7.81 -8.52
N ARG A 117 -8.86 -8.26 -9.77
CA ARG A 117 -9.05 -7.39 -10.95
C ARG A 117 -10.48 -6.88 -11.06
N GLU A 118 -11.47 -7.69 -10.72
CA GLU A 118 -12.88 -7.27 -10.65
C GLU A 118 -13.09 -6.16 -9.63
N ASN A 119 -12.37 -6.20 -8.50
CA ASN A 119 -12.34 -5.13 -7.50
C ASN A 119 -11.51 -3.90 -7.92
N GLY A 120 -10.92 -3.91 -9.13
CA GLY A 120 -10.11 -2.81 -9.65
C GLY A 120 -8.68 -2.76 -9.08
N TRP A 121 -8.21 -3.83 -8.43
CA TRP A 121 -6.87 -3.92 -7.87
C TRP A 121 -5.89 -4.52 -8.87
N VAL A 122 -4.62 -4.16 -8.72
CA VAL A 122 -3.55 -4.77 -9.52
C VAL A 122 -3.11 -6.04 -8.82
N ALA A 123 -3.34 -7.19 -9.46
CA ALA A 123 -2.90 -8.49 -8.97
C ALA A 123 -2.00 -9.18 -9.99
N VAL A 124 -0.85 -9.67 -9.52
CA VAL A 124 0.17 -10.35 -10.31
C VAL A 124 0.56 -11.66 -9.63
N TYR A 125 0.58 -12.74 -10.41
CA TYR A 125 1.12 -14.02 -9.99
C TYR A 125 2.50 -14.24 -10.63
N HIS A 126 3.47 -14.61 -9.80
CA HIS A 126 4.82 -14.98 -10.19
C HIS A 126 5.07 -16.44 -9.87
N ASN A 127 5.41 -17.21 -10.90
CA ASN A 127 5.85 -18.58 -10.77
C ASN A 127 7.38 -18.64 -10.86
N ASN A 128 8.02 -18.83 -9.71
CA ASN A 128 9.46 -19.01 -9.55
C ASN A 128 9.84 -20.49 -9.40
N SER A 129 9.02 -21.43 -9.88
CA SER A 129 9.29 -22.87 -9.82
C SER A 129 10.65 -23.26 -10.43
N ASP A 130 11.13 -22.56 -11.46
CA ASP A 130 12.46 -22.79 -12.04
C ASP A 130 13.59 -22.51 -11.04
N PHE A 131 13.46 -21.43 -10.25
CA PHE A 131 14.42 -21.10 -9.19
C PHE A 131 14.40 -22.19 -8.12
N CYS A 132 13.21 -22.58 -7.65
CA CYS A 132 13.07 -23.63 -6.65
C CYS A 132 13.57 -25.01 -7.13
N THR A 133 13.32 -25.36 -8.40
CA THR A 133 13.83 -26.60 -9.01
C THR A 133 15.36 -26.61 -9.05
N ARG A 134 15.98 -25.45 -9.31
CA ARG A 134 17.44 -25.30 -9.26
C ARG A 134 17.97 -25.49 -7.85
N THR A 135 17.33 -24.87 -6.85
CA THR A 135 17.70 -25.03 -5.44
C THR A 135 17.60 -26.49 -4.98
N VAL A 136 16.52 -27.20 -5.35
CA VAL A 136 16.37 -28.64 -5.08
C VAL A 136 17.52 -29.43 -5.71
N SER A 137 17.82 -29.16 -6.99
CA SER A 137 18.91 -29.83 -7.71
C SER A 137 20.29 -29.60 -7.06
N GLU A 138 20.54 -28.41 -6.52
CA GLU A 138 21.77 -28.07 -5.80
C GLU A 138 21.89 -28.83 -4.47
N LEU A 139 20.81 -28.87 -3.67
CA LEU A 139 20.77 -29.61 -2.41
C LEU A 139 20.94 -31.13 -2.63
N GLU A 140 20.30 -31.68 -3.66
CA GLU A 140 20.50 -33.08 -4.04
C GLU A 140 21.94 -33.37 -4.46
N ARG A 141 22.54 -32.46 -5.24
CA ARG A 141 23.94 -32.60 -5.67
C ARG A 141 24.88 -32.57 -4.47
N GLU A 142 24.66 -31.67 -3.52
CA GLU A 142 25.41 -31.60 -2.28
C GLU A 142 25.30 -32.91 -1.49
N ASN A 143 24.08 -33.44 -1.33
CA ASN A 143 23.84 -34.73 -0.67
C ASN A 143 24.57 -35.88 -1.36
N ARG A 144 24.60 -35.92 -2.70
CA ARG A 144 25.36 -36.93 -3.46
C ARG A 144 26.86 -36.82 -3.22
N ILE A 145 27.41 -35.60 -3.18
CA ILE A 145 28.84 -35.36 -2.92
C ILE A 145 29.19 -35.80 -1.50
N ILE A 146 28.40 -35.39 -0.51
CA ILE A 146 28.61 -35.75 0.90
C ILE A 146 28.58 -37.28 1.06
N SER A 147 27.54 -37.93 0.53
CA SER A 147 27.37 -39.38 0.62
C SER A 147 28.53 -40.15 0.00
N ALA A 148 29.10 -39.68 -1.12
CA ALA A 148 30.23 -40.34 -1.79
C ALA A 148 31.55 -40.25 -1.01
N HIS A 149 31.66 -39.33 -0.05
CA HIS A 149 32.88 -39.08 0.72
C HIS A 149 32.74 -39.47 2.21
N LEU A 150 31.54 -39.85 2.66
CA LEU A 150 31.20 -40.07 4.06
C LEU A 150 32.10 -41.11 4.76
N ASP A 151 32.48 -42.16 4.04
CA ASP A 151 33.30 -43.26 4.55
C ASP A 151 34.77 -42.88 4.73
N LYS A 152 35.23 -41.80 4.08
CA LYS A 152 36.62 -41.31 4.12
C LYS A 152 36.88 -40.31 5.26
N LEU A 153 35.86 -40.02 6.07
CA LEU A 153 35.89 -38.98 7.08
C LEU A 153 36.03 -39.53 8.50
N SER A 154 36.50 -38.68 9.41
CA SER A 154 36.48 -38.98 10.84
C SER A 154 35.03 -39.16 11.33
N PRO A 155 34.82 -39.91 12.44
CA PRO A 155 33.49 -40.09 13.02
C PRO A 155 32.77 -38.75 13.31
N GLU A 156 33.52 -37.75 13.80
CA GLU A 156 33.00 -36.42 14.12
C GLU A 156 32.52 -35.67 12.86
N SER A 157 33.32 -35.67 11.79
CA SER A 157 32.92 -35.07 10.51
C SER A 157 31.76 -35.80 9.86
N ARG A 158 31.68 -37.13 10.04
CA ARG A 158 30.57 -37.95 9.54
C ARG A 158 29.24 -37.56 10.19
N GLU A 159 29.23 -37.34 11.51
CA GLU A 159 28.04 -36.93 12.25
C GLU A 159 27.53 -35.57 11.76
N VAL A 160 28.43 -34.58 11.65
CA VAL A 160 28.08 -33.23 11.16
C VAL A 160 27.49 -33.28 9.74
N LEU A 161 28.17 -33.98 8.82
CA LEU A 161 27.71 -34.05 7.43
C LEU A 161 26.42 -34.86 7.25
N THR A 162 26.19 -35.87 8.09
CA THR A 162 24.91 -36.59 8.11
C THR A 162 23.78 -35.65 8.54
N GLY A 163 24.01 -34.82 9.55
CA GLY A 163 23.04 -33.78 9.96
C GLY A 163 22.75 -32.75 8.86
N ILE A 164 23.74 -32.38 8.05
CA ILE A 164 23.54 -31.53 6.86
C ILE A 164 22.65 -32.25 5.83
N MET A 165 22.93 -33.52 5.52
CA MET A 165 22.09 -34.28 4.58
C MET A 165 20.63 -34.39 5.03
N GLU A 166 20.40 -34.61 6.31
CA GLU A 166 19.04 -34.66 6.89
C GLU A 166 18.33 -33.30 6.83
N ARG A 167 19.06 -32.19 7.03
CA ARG A 167 18.51 -30.85 6.83
C ARG A 167 18.19 -30.60 5.36
N ASN A 168 19.08 -30.95 4.45
CA ASN A 168 18.88 -30.78 3.02
C ASN A 168 17.67 -31.57 2.52
N ARG A 169 17.46 -32.81 3.00
CA ARG A 169 16.26 -33.59 2.68
C ARG A 169 14.97 -32.90 3.12
N ARG A 170 14.93 -32.40 4.36
CA ARG A 170 13.77 -31.65 4.88
C ARG A 170 13.49 -30.39 4.04
N ASN A 171 14.53 -29.64 3.71
CA ASN A 171 14.39 -28.45 2.87
C ASN A 171 13.86 -28.80 1.46
N ILE A 172 14.32 -29.89 0.86
CA ILE A 172 13.80 -30.37 -0.44
C ILE A 172 12.32 -30.70 -0.33
N GLU A 173 11.91 -31.47 0.69
CA GLU A 173 10.51 -31.84 0.91
C GLU A 173 9.61 -30.60 1.10
N GLU A 174 10.09 -29.60 1.84
CA GLU A 174 9.40 -28.33 2.05
C GLU A 174 9.26 -27.55 0.74
N ILE A 175 10.35 -27.36 -0.01
CA ILE A 175 10.33 -26.64 -1.30
C ILE A 175 9.41 -27.35 -2.31
N GLU A 176 9.46 -28.68 -2.39
CA GLU A 176 8.57 -29.43 -3.29
C GLU A 176 7.10 -29.32 -2.90
N SER A 177 6.80 -29.32 -1.61
CA SER A 177 5.46 -29.11 -1.09
C SER A 177 4.95 -27.71 -1.46
N GLU A 178 5.76 -26.68 -1.27
CA GLU A 178 5.44 -25.30 -1.62
C GLU A 178 5.20 -25.12 -3.12
N MET A 179 6.08 -25.68 -3.95
CA MET A 179 5.93 -25.64 -5.41
C MET A 179 4.58 -26.20 -5.89
N ARG A 180 4.04 -27.21 -5.19
CA ARG A 180 2.84 -27.95 -5.64
C ARG A 180 1.54 -27.46 -5.03
N LEU A 181 1.58 -26.95 -3.79
CA LEU A 181 0.36 -26.78 -2.99
C LEU A 181 0.03 -25.33 -2.70
N TRP A 182 1.01 -24.43 -2.67
CA TRP A 182 0.83 -23.13 -2.05
C TRP A 182 1.43 -21.98 -2.85
N ALA A 183 0.88 -20.79 -2.64
CA ALA A 183 1.44 -19.53 -3.05
C ALA A 183 1.46 -18.56 -1.87
N ASP A 184 2.55 -17.80 -1.76
CA ASP A 184 2.65 -16.67 -0.85
C ASP A 184 1.80 -15.53 -1.36
N LEU A 185 1.04 -14.93 -0.46
CA LEU A 185 0.20 -13.77 -0.76
C LEU A 185 0.79 -12.54 -0.09
N ASN A 186 1.16 -11.54 -0.87
CA ASN A 186 1.55 -10.23 -0.38
C ASN A 186 0.54 -9.19 -0.86
N ILE A 187 -0.14 -8.52 0.06
CA ILE A 187 -1.05 -7.42 -0.23
C ILE A 187 -0.38 -6.13 0.25
N MET A 188 -0.12 -5.22 -0.67
CA MET A 188 0.39 -3.89 -0.40
C MET A 188 -0.77 -2.91 -0.46
N VAL A 189 -1.10 -2.31 0.68
CA VAL A 189 -2.20 -1.36 0.82
C VAL A 189 -1.62 0.04 0.99
N ASP A 190 -2.05 0.96 0.14
CA ASP A 190 -1.64 2.37 0.14
C ASP A 190 -2.88 3.27 0.26
N SER A 191 -2.85 4.28 1.13
CA SER A 191 -3.94 5.26 1.24
C SER A 191 -3.85 6.39 0.21
N GLY A 192 -2.79 6.40 -0.61
CA GLY A 192 -2.45 7.48 -1.51
C GLY A 192 -1.68 8.60 -0.81
N PRO A 193 -1.37 9.69 -1.52
CA PRO A 193 -0.57 10.78 -0.98
C PRO A 193 -1.27 11.45 0.19
N ALA A 194 -0.62 11.48 1.35
CA ALA A 194 -1.06 12.29 2.48
C ALA A 194 -1.02 13.78 2.07
N SER A 195 -2.08 14.52 2.37
CA SER A 195 -2.09 15.99 2.18
C SER A 195 -1.03 16.62 3.09
N THR A 196 0.07 17.08 2.52
CA THR A 196 1.18 17.67 3.29
C THR A 196 0.89 19.14 3.64
N PRO A 197 1.49 19.69 4.71
CA PRO A 197 1.42 21.12 5.00
C PRO A 197 1.84 22.01 3.80
N GLU A 198 2.71 21.48 2.94
CA GLU A 198 3.19 22.13 1.73
C GLU A 198 2.08 22.34 0.67
N SER A 199 1.17 21.38 0.50
CA SER A 199 0.03 21.55 -0.42
C SER A 199 -0.92 22.67 0.02
N PHE A 200 -1.04 22.91 1.34
CA PHE A 200 -1.79 24.04 1.87
C PHE A 200 -1.00 25.36 1.78
N HIS A 201 0.33 25.31 1.80
CA HIS A 201 1.18 26.48 1.59
C HIS A 201 1.03 27.02 0.16
N ASP A 202 1.05 26.14 -0.84
CA ASP A 202 0.87 26.51 -2.25
C ASP A 202 -0.53 27.08 -2.50
N LEU A 203 -1.57 26.45 -1.95
CA LEU A 203 -2.94 26.96 -2.05
C LEU A 203 -3.07 28.33 -1.39
N SER A 204 -2.50 28.50 -0.19
CA SER A 204 -2.47 29.78 0.52
C SER A 204 -1.75 30.86 -0.29
N GLY A 205 -0.56 30.56 -0.83
CA GLY A 205 0.22 31.47 -1.67
C GLY A 205 -0.50 31.87 -2.96
N PHE A 206 -1.18 30.93 -3.60
CA PHE A 206 -2.01 31.20 -4.78
C PHE A 206 -3.18 32.12 -4.44
N LEU A 207 -3.93 31.82 -3.39
CA LEU A 207 -5.08 32.64 -2.96
C LEU A 207 -4.65 34.03 -2.48
N ALA A 208 -3.52 34.14 -1.78
CA ALA A 208 -2.92 35.41 -1.38
C ALA A 208 -2.52 36.24 -2.61
N THR A 209 -1.90 35.62 -3.61
CA THR A 209 -1.52 36.28 -4.87
C THR A 209 -2.74 36.88 -5.57
N TRP A 210 -3.82 36.11 -5.71
CA TRP A 210 -5.08 36.60 -6.28
C TRP A 210 -5.72 37.70 -5.42
N GLY A 211 -5.67 37.57 -4.09
CA GLY A 211 -6.10 38.62 -3.17
C GLY A 211 -5.36 39.94 -3.40
N VAL A 212 -4.03 39.89 -3.59
CA VAL A 212 -3.19 41.07 -3.88
C VAL A 212 -3.49 41.65 -5.26
N VAL A 213 -3.59 40.81 -6.31
CA VAL A 213 -3.88 41.26 -7.68
C VAL A 213 -5.25 41.94 -7.74
N LEU A 214 -6.28 41.31 -7.19
CA LEU A 214 -7.64 41.87 -7.15
C LEU A 214 -7.70 43.13 -6.27
N GLY A 215 -6.99 43.14 -5.15
CA GLY A 215 -6.84 44.31 -4.28
C GLY A 215 -6.17 45.49 -4.97
N MET A 216 -5.08 45.25 -5.71
CA MET A 216 -4.38 46.28 -6.50
C MET A 216 -5.25 46.84 -7.62
N VAL A 217 -5.98 45.98 -8.35
CA VAL A 217 -6.93 46.44 -9.38
C VAL A 217 -8.01 47.34 -8.77
N PHE A 218 -8.51 47.01 -7.58
CA PHE A 218 -9.48 47.85 -6.86
C PHE A 218 -8.88 49.18 -6.38
N LEU A 219 -7.67 49.17 -5.81
CA LEU A 219 -6.99 50.38 -5.36
C LEU A 219 -6.70 51.32 -6.53
N LEU A 220 -6.19 50.78 -7.65
CA LEU A 220 -5.94 51.55 -8.87
C LEU A 220 -7.24 52.11 -9.43
N HIS A 221 -8.32 51.33 -9.52
CA HIS A 221 -9.62 51.83 -9.98
C HIS A 221 -10.17 52.95 -9.07
N GLY A 222 -9.97 52.87 -7.75
CA GLY A 222 -10.36 53.92 -6.80
C GLY A 222 -9.52 55.21 -6.93
N ILE A 223 -8.24 55.10 -7.26
CA ILE A 223 -7.34 56.24 -7.49
C ILE A 223 -7.67 56.94 -8.82
N PHE A 224 -7.89 56.18 -9.89
CA PHE A 224 -8.19 56.73 -11.23
C PHE A 224 -9.59 57.37 -11.35
N LYS A 225 -10.52 57.06 -10.44
CA LYS A 225 -11.87 57.64 -10.41
C LYS A 225 -12.00 58.87 -9.51
N ARG A 226 -10.96 59.19 -8.73
CA ARG A 226 -10.84 60.41 -7.90
C ARG A 226 -10.11 61.57 -8.61
N ARG A 227 -9.58 61.34 -9.81
CA ARG A 227 -9.18 62.37 -10.77
C ARG A 227 -10.31 62.60 -11.76
#